data_AF-A0A950Y6K5-F1
#
_entry.id   AF-A0A950Y6K5-F1
#
_cell.length_a   1.000
_cell.length_b   1.000
_cell.length_c   1.000
_cell.angle_alpha   90.00
_cell.angle_beta   90.00
_cell.angle_gamma   90.00
#
_symmetry.space_group_name_H-M   'P 1'
#
loop_
_entity.id
_entity.type
_entity.pdbx_description
1 polymer ?
#
loop_
_entity_poly.entity_id
_entity_poly.type
_entity_poly.pdbx_seq_one_letter_code
_entity_poly.pdbx_strand_id
1 'polypeptide(L)'
;RPQQPVLDDALDWELLRRCAPALDRREAVKLGPIPVRNVNRTVGGILSGEIARRHGAEGLPEGTIKISFTGSAGQSFAAWLAPGVEFCLRGETNDYAGKGLSGGVFTVRPPEKARFRPEGNMIVGNTVLYGATAGRAFFRGLAGERFAVRNSGACAVVEGVGDHGCEYMTGGRVVVLGRTGRNFAAGMSGGIAYVYDVDRRFEGRCNLELVDLEELCTDDEVEVRDLLSEHVARTGSLVARNVLASWERGARARFVKVMPRDYKRALAAVAQAEAAVEA
;
A
#
# COMPACT_ATOMS: atom_id res chain seq x y z
N ARG A 1 -40.81 -5.08 -7.97
CA ARG A 1 -40.03 -6.34 -7.90
C ARG A 1 -39.31 -6.36 -6.57
N PRO A 2 -39.36 -7.44 -5.77
CA PRO A 2 -38.52 -7.52 -4.58
C PRO A 2 -37.06 -7.45 -5.02
N GLN A 3 -36.26 -6.66 -4.31
CA GLN A 3 -34.83 -6.52 -4.58
C GLN A 3 -34.18 -7.86 -4.27
N GLN A 4 -33.48 -8.45 -5.25
CA GLN A 4 -32.72 -9.67 -5.00
C GLN A 4 -31.70 -9.39 -3.87
N PRO A 5 -31.45 -10.38 -2.99
CA PRO A 5 -30.37 -10.25 -2.04
C PRO A 5 -29.09 -9.92 -2.79
N VAL A 6 -28.51 -8.77 -2.45
CA VAL A 6 -27.25 -8.32 -3.04
C VAL A 6 -26.16 -8.90 -2.13
N LEU A 7 -25.21 -9.67 -2.69
CA LEU A 7 -24.01 -10.23 -2.02
C LEU A 7 -24.11 -11.63 -1.38
N ASP A 8 -25.13 -12.45 -1.65
CA ASP A 8 -25.22 -13.82 -1.08
C ASP A 8 -24.00 -14.72 -1.42
N ASP A 9 -23.34 -14.45 -2.54
CA ASP A 9 -22.17 -15.17 -3.04
C ASP A 9 -20.83 -14.55 -2.62
N ALA A 10 -20.84 -13.54 -1.75
CA ALA A 10 -19.62 -12.89 -1.28
C ALA A 10 -18.74 -13.84 -0.45
N LEU A 11 -17.46 -13.94 -0.83
CA LEU A 11 -16.47 -14.77 -0.13
C LEU A 11 -16.34 -14.40 1.35
N ASP A 12 -16.57 -13.13 1.68
CA ASP A 12 -16.49 -12.63 3.05
C ASP A 12 -17.46 -13.29 4.03
N TRP A 13 -18.60 -13.84 3.58
CA TRP A 13 -19.47 -14.61 4.48
C TRP A 13 -18.77 -15.86 5.02
N GLU A 14 -17.95 -16.50 4.19
CA GLU A 14 -17.07 -17.59 4.65
C GLU A 14 -16.00 -17.06 5.61
N LEU A 15 -15.37 -15.91 5.27
CA LEU A 15 -14.33 -15.31 6.11
C LEU A 15 -14.86 -14.95 7.50
N LEU A 16 -16.06 -14.35 7.59
CA LEU A 16 -16.72 -14.03 8.86
C LEU A 16 -16.91 -15.27 9.72
N ARG A 17 -17.49 -16.34 9.14
CA ARG A 17 -17.73 -17.59 9.87
C ARG A 17 -16.42 -18.21 10.38
N ARG A 18 -15.35 -18.16 9.58
CA ARG A 18 -14.04 -18.70 9.95
C ARG A 18 -13.26 -17.81 10.92
N CYS A 19 -13.54 -16.51 10.94
CA CYS A 19 -12.90 -15.54 11.83
C CYS A 19 -13.72 -15.25 13.10
N ALA A 20 -14.83 -15.95 13.35
CA ALA A 20 -15.64 -15.77 14.56
C ALA A 20 -14.81 -15.75 15.87
N PRO A 21 -13.80 -16.62 16.09
CA PRO A 21 -12.95 -16.54 17.28
C PRO A 21 -12.23 -15.19 17.44
N ALA A 22 -11.72 -14.62 16.35
CA ALA A 22 -11.08 -13.30 16.35
C ALA A 22 -12.10 -12.18 16.59
N LEU A 23 -13.29 -12.28 15.99
CA LEU A 23 -14.33 -11.26 16.10
C LEU A 23 -14.97 -11.22 17.48
N ASP A 24 -15.16 -12.39 18.12
CA ASP A 24 -15.84 -12.53 19.41
C ASP A 24 -14.88 -12.38 20.59
N ARG A 25 -13.68 -12.97 20.49
CA ARG A 25 -12.74 -13.13 21.63
C ARG A 25 -11.36 -12.53 21.38
N ARG A 26 -11.14 -11.88 20.23
CA ARG A 26 -9.83 -11.32 19.83
C ARG A 26 -8.72 -12.38 19.75
N GLU A 27 -9.08 -13.64 19.52
CA GLU A 27 -8.13 -14.74 19.35
C GLU A 27 -7.43 -14.67 17.99
N ALA A 28 -6.16 -15.06 17.95
CA ALA A 28 -5.40 -15.09 16.71
C ALA A 28 -5.94 -16.18 15.75
N VAL A 29 -6.28 -15.78 14.53
CA VAL A 29 -6.80 -16.63 13.46
C VAL A 29 -5.87 -16.57 12.25
N LYS A 30 -5.44 -17.74 11.76
CA LYS A 30 -4.66 -17.88 10.53
C LYS A 30 -5.38 -18.78 9.54
N LEU A 31 -5.64 -18.29 8.33
CA LEU A 31 -6.37 -19.01 7.29
C LEU A 31 -5.60 -19.05 5.96
N GLY A 32 -5.81 -20.11 5.18
CA GLY A 32 -5.42 -20.19 3.78
C GLY A 32 -4.24 -21.11 3.45
N PRO A 33 -3.88 -21.22 2.16
CA PRO A 33 -4.35 -20.38 1.05
C PRO A 33 -5.83 -20.62 0.68
N ILE A 34 -6.61 -19.55 0.63
CA ILE A 34 -7.99 -19.55 0.12
C ILE A 34 -7.96 -19.20 -1.38
N PRO A 35 -8.55 -20.01 -2.28
CA PRO A 35 -8.62 -19.68 -3.70
C PRO A 35 -9.49 -18.44 -3.94
N VAL A 36 -9.01 -17.51 -4.78
CA VAL A 36 -9.75 -16.34 -5.25
C VAL A 36 -9.76 -16.29 -6.78
N ARG A 37 -10.87 -15.81 -7.32
CA ARG A 37 -11.12 -15.57 -8.74
C ARG A 37 -11.58 -14.13 -8.95
N ASN A 38 -11.45 -13.62 -10.17
CA ASN A 38 -11.80 -12.23 -10.51
C ASN A 38 -13.27 -11.86 -10.19
N VAL A 39 -14.17 -12.85 -10.09
CA VAL A 39 -15.55 -12.70 -9.65
C VAL A 39 -15.66 -12.39 -8.15
N ASN A 40 -14.68 -12.79 -7.34
CA ASN A 40 -14.60 -12.46 -5.91
C ASN A 40 -14.12 -11.02 -5.75
N ARG A 41 -15.08 -10.09 -5.75
CA ARG A 41 -14.88 -8.65 -5.60
C ARG A 41 -14.98 -8.24 -4.14
N THR A 42 -14.30 -7.15 -3.78
CA THR A 42 -14.40 -6.51 -2.46
C THR A 42 -14.08 -7.45 -1.30
N VAL A 43 -13.18 -8.42 -1.53
CA VAL A 43 -12.79 -9.40 -0.50
C VAL A 43 -12.16 -8.67 0.68
N GLY A 44 -12.68 -8.91 1.89
CA GLY A 44 -12.30 -8.26 3.14
C GLY A 44 -13.18 -7.08 3.54
N GLY A 45 -14.05 -6.57 2.67
CA GLY A 45 -14.89 -5.41 2.96
C GLY A 45 -15.97 -5.69 4.01
N ILE A 46 -16.68 -6.83 3.90
CA ILE A 46 -17.70 -7.22 4.89
C ILE A 46 -17.01 -7.64 6.20
N LEU A 47 -15.88 -8.36 6.13
CA LEU A 47 -15.08 -8.69 7.31
C LEU A 47 -14.66 -7.43 8.07
N SER A 48 -14.15 -6.42 7.37
CA SER A 48 -13.68 -5.17 7.97
C SER A 48 -14.83 -4.33 8.51
N GLY A 49 -15.98 -4.31 7.81
CA GLY A 49 -17.20 -3.68 8.31
C GLY A 49 -17.69 -4.30 9.61
N GLU A 50 -17.63 -5.63 9.73
CA GLU A 50 -18.01 -6.33 10.97
C GLU A 50 -17.03 -6.07 12.12
N ILE A 51 -15.72 -5.97 11.83
CA ILE A 51 -14.71 -5.57 12.82
C ILE A 51 -15.00 -4.15 13.30
N ALA A 52 -15.23 -3.19 12.40
CA ALA A 52 -15.54 -1.82 12.75
C ALA A 52 -16.84 -1.71 13.56
N ARG A 53 -17.87 -2.50 13.21
CA ARG A 53 -19.14 -2.54 13.95
C ARG A 53 -18.97 -3.02 15.39
N ARG A 54 -18.06 -3.96 15.64
CA ARG A 54 -17.84 -4.58 16.97
C ARG A 54 -16.80 -3.87 17.82
N HIS A 55 -15.72 -3.40 17.20
CA HIS A 55 -14.53 -2.89 17.89
C HIS A 55 -14.20 -1.44 17.53
N GLY A 56 -15.03 -0.76 16.75
CA GLY A 56 -14.83 0.64 16.36
C GLY A 56 -13.62 0.83 15.45
N ALA A 57 -13.13 2.07 15.40
CA ALA A 57 -12.01 2.47 14.56
C ALA A 57 -10.66 1.85 14.99
N GLU A 58 -10.52 1.49 16.27
CA GLU A 58 -9.32 0.81 16.79
C GLU A 58 -9.16 -0.60 16.22
N GLY A 59 -10.27 -1.25 15.85
CA GLY A 59 -10.27 -2.59 15.26
C GLY A 59 -9.72 -3.66 16.21
N LEU A 60 -8.88 -4.54 15.68
CA LEU A 60 -8.27 -5.63 16.44
C LEU A 60 -6.77 -5.36 16.66
N PRO A 61 -6.16 -5.98 17.70
CA PRO A 61 -4.70 -5.98 17.83
C PRO A 61 -3.99 -6.44 16.56
N GLU A 62 -2.79 -5.92 16.30
CA GLU A 62 -2.05 -6.23 15.08
C GLU A 62 -1.84 -7.75 14.90
N GLY A 63 -2.15 -8.25 13.70
CA GLY A 63 -1.93 -9.65 13.35
C GLY A 63 -2.94 -10.64 13.94
N THR A 64 -4.04 -10.15 14.53
CA THR A 64 -5.13 -11.00 15.04
C THR A 64 -5.72 -11.88 13.92
N ILE A 65 -5.95 -11.34 12.72
CA ILE A 65 -6.44 -12.12 11.59
C ILE A 65 -5.39 -12.11 10.48
N LYS A 66 -4.89 -13.28 10.08
CA LYS A 66 -3.99 -13.43 8.92
C LYS A 66 -4.58 -14.38 7.89
N ILE A 67 -4.83 -13.89 6.68
CA ILE A 67 -5.46 -14.69 5.62
C ILE A 67 -4.56 -14.70 4.39
N SER A 68 -4.17 -15.90 3.98
CA SER A 68 -3.48 -16.14 2.72
C SER A 68 -4.48 -16.47 1.61
N PHE A 69 -4.29 -15.90 0.43
CA PHE A 69 -5.08 -16.13 -0.76
C PHE A 69 -4.19 -16.61 -1.91
N THR A 70 -4.79 -17.31 -2.87
CA THR A 70 -4.11 -17.73 -4.12
C THR A 70 -5.04 -17.56 -5.31
N GLY A 71 -4.52 -17.05 -6.44
CA GLY A 71 -5.29 -16.87 -7.68
C GLY A 71 -5.37 -15.42 -8.14
N SER A 72 -6.48 -15.07 -8.78
CA SER A 72 -6.73 -13.74 -9.35
C SER A 72 -7.83 -13.08 -8.54
N ALA A 73 -7.56 -12.02 -7.79
CA ALA A 73 -8.60 -11.35 -7.01
C ALA A 73 -9.36 -10.33 -7.88
N GLY A 74 -10.66 -10.21 -7.62
CA GLY A 74 -11.50 -9.22 -8.28
C GLY A 74 -11.18 -7.79 -7.86
N GLN A 75 -11.98 -6.88 -8.41
CA GLN A 75 -11.96 -5.46 -8.09
C GLN A 75 -12.10 -5.23 -6.58
N SER A 76 -11.42 -4.20 -6.05
CA SER A 76 -11.52 -3.79 -4.64
C SER A 76 -11.04 -4.83 -3.62
N PHE A 77 -10.11 -5.72 -3.98
CA PHE A 77 -9.48 -6.62 -3.00
C PHE A 77 -8.88 -5.82 -1.82
N ALA A 78 -9.12 -6.25 -0.59
CA ALA A 78 -8.68 -5.59 0.63
C ALA A 78 -9.21 -4.14 0.81
N ALA A 79 -10.36 -3.80 0.22
CA ALA A 79 -10.99 -2.50 0.44
C ALA A 79 -11.40 -2.32 1.91
N TRP A 80 -11.11 -1.13 2.46
CA TRP A 80 -11.36 -0.76 3.87
C TRP A 80 -10.78 -1.72 4.90
N LEU A 81 -9.69 -2.43 4.58
CA LEU A 81 -9.13 -3.45 5.45
C LEU A 81 -8.85 -2.87 6.85
N ALA A 82 -9.50 -3.45 7.86
CA ALA A 82 -9.50 -2.95 9.24
C ALA A 82 -8.18 -3.25 9.99
N PRO A 83 -7.86 -2.50 11.06
CA PRO A 83 -6.73 -2.80 11.93
C PRO A 83 -6.79 -4.22 12.48
N GLY A 84 -5.63 -4.85 12.58
CA GLY A 84 -5.49 -6.24 13.03
C GLY A 84 -5.70 -7.31 11.96
N VAL A 85 -6.08 -6.92 10.73
CA VAL A 85 -6.22 -7.84 9.59
C VAL A 85 -5.01 -7.76 8.66
N GLU A 86 -4.47 -8.92 8.31
CA GLU A 86 -3.35 -9.09 7.37
C GLU A 86 -3.73 -10.02 6.22
N PHE A 87 -3.72 -9.51 4.99
CA PHE A 87 -3.99 -10.28 3.77
C PHE A 87 -2.72 -10.53 2.95
N CYS A 88 -2.48 -11.77 2.51
CA CYS A 88 -1.38 -12.09 1.61
C CYS A 88 -1.91 -12.81 0.38
N LEU A 89 -1.89 -12.15 -0.79
CA LEU A 89 -2.29 -12.73 -2.06
C LEU A 89 -1.07 -13.23 -2.85
N ARG A 90 -1.03 -14.53 -3.11
CA ARG A 90 -0.14 -15.15 -4.10
C ARG A 90 -0.86 -15.20 -5.45
N GLY A 91 -0.55 -14.25 -6.32
CA GLY A 91 -1.25 -14.06 -7.58
C GLY A 91 -1.26 -12.60 -8.00
N GLU A 92 -2.39 -12.15 -8.52
CA GLU A 92 -2.62 -10.78 -8.97
C GLU A 92 -4.02 -10.30 -8.58
N THR A 93 -4.24 -8.99 -8.62
CA THR A 93 -5.56 -8.41 -8.37
C THR A 93 -5.87 -7.28 -9.35
N ASN A 94 -7.17 -7.09 -9.61
CA ASN A 94 -7.66 -6.02 -10.47
C ASN A 94 -7.64 -4.64 -9.76
N ASP A 95 -8.33 -3.64 -10.33
CA ASP A 95 -8.32 -2.25 -9.84
C ASP A 95 -8.85 -2.09 -8.41
N TYR A 96 -8.56 -0.93 -7.82
CA TYR A 96 -9.03 -0.50 -6.51
C TYR A 96 -8.55 -1.36 -5.34
N ALA A 97 -7.49 -2.15 -5.50
CA ALA A 97 -6.90 -2.88 -4.40
C ALA A 97 -6.55 -1.92 -3.24
N GLY A 98 -6.98 -2.26 -2.03
CA GLY A 98 -6.78 -1.39 -0.86
C GLY A 98 -7.55 -0.06 -0.91
N LYS A 99 -8.61 0.07 -1.72
CA LYS A 99 -9.47 1.26 -1.70
C LYS A 99 -9.91 1.59 -0.27
N GLY A 100 -9.65 2.82 0.17
CA GLY A 100 -9.97 3.26 1.52
C GLY A 100 -9.29 2.45 2.62
N LEU A 101 -8.08 1.89 2.40
CA LEU A 101 -7.35 1.13 3.41
C LEU A 101 -7.36 1.87 4.77
N SER A 102 -7.70 1.15 5.83
CA SER A 102 -8.11 1.72 7.13
C SER A 102 -7.31 1.15 8.31
N GLY A 103 -6.05 0.76 8.10
CA GLY A 103 -5.15 0.27 9.16
C GLY A 103 -4.75 -1.20 9.02
N GLY A 104 -5.43 -1.97 8.18
CA GLY A 104 -5.02 -3.32 7.82
C GLY A 104 -3.73 -3.34 7.01
N VAL A 105 -3.16 -4.54 6.88
CA VAL A 105 -1.96 -4.78 6.06
C VAL A 105 -2.29 -5.73 4.94
N PHE A 106 -1.88 -5.43 3.72
CA PHE A 106 -1.99 -6.42 2.65
C PHE A 106 -0.76 -6.48 1.74
N THR A 107 -0.60 -7.64 1.11
CA THR A 107 0.53 -7.93 0.23
C THR A 107 0.05 -8.65 -1.01
N VAL A 108 0.54 -8.24 -2.17
CA VAL A 108 0.35 -8.94 -3.45
C VAL A 108 1.71 -9.33 -4.00
N ARG A 109 1.91 -10.62 -4.24
CA ARG A 109 3.15 -11.18 -4.78
C ARG A 109 2.85 -12.30 -5.78
N PRO A 110 3.72 -12.50 -6.79
CA PRO A 110 3.47 -13.52 -7.81
C PRO A 110 3.46 -14.92 -7.19
N PRO A 111 2.83 -15.90 -7.86
CA PRO A 111 2.95 -17.30 -7.49
C PRO A 111 4.42 -17.74 -7.48
N GLU A 112 4.80 -18.67 -6.60
CA GLU A 112 6.20 -19.14 -6.46
C GLU A 112 6.77 -19.72 -7.75
N LYS A 113 5.91 -20.29 -8.60
CA LYS A 113 6.27 -20.89 -9.89
C LYS A 113 6.19 -19.92 -11.07
N ALA A 114 6.03 -18.62 -10.82
CA ALA A 114 6.01 -17.61 -11.88
C ALA A 114 7.35 -17.63 -12.63
N ARG A 115 7.28 -17.72 -13.97
CA ARG A 115 8.47 -17.75 -14.85
C ARG A 115 8.88 -16.36 -15.38
N PHE A 116 8.10 -15.33 -15.06
CA PHE A 116 8.36 -13.95 -15.47
C PHE A 116 9.07 -13.16 -14.36
N ARG A 117 9.74 -12.07 -14.74
CA ARG A 117 10.35 -11.12 -13.81
C ARG A 117 9.27 -10.22 -13.20
N PRO A 118 8.96 -10.31 -11.89
CA PRO A 118 7.84 -9.58 -11.31
C PRO A 118 7.93 -8.06 -11.51
N GLU A 119 9.13 -7.50 -11.43
CA GLU A 119 9.41 -6.08 -11.58
C GLU A 119 9.18 -5.52 -12.99
N GLY A 120 8.90 -6.39 -13.98
CA GLY A 120 8.52 -6.02 -15.34
C GLY A 120 7.08 -6.33 -15.70
N ASN A 121 6.27 -6.78 -14.73
CA ASN A 121 4.91 -7.29 -14.99
C ASN A 121 3.89 -6.70 -14.02
N MET A 122 2.68 -6.47 -14.54
CA MET A 122 1.54 -5.98 -13.75
C MET A 122 1.11 -7.03 -12.73
N ILE A 123 0.92 -6.59 -11.48
CA ILE A 123 0.39 -7.44 -10.41
C ILE A 123 -0.85 -6.85 -9.74
N VAL A 124 -1.06 -5.55 -9.93
CA VAL A 124 -2.24 -4.84 -9.46
C VAL A 124 -2.70 -3.84 -10.52
N GLY A 125 -4.02 -3.68 -10.65
CA GLY A 125 -4.63 -2.72 -11.58
C GLY A 125 -4.47 -1.25 -11.16
N ASN A 126 -5.46 -0.44 -11.52
CA ASN A 126 -5.48 1.01 -11.38
C ASN A 126 -6.07 1.47 -10.03
N THR A 127 -5.86 2.75 -9.71
CA THR A 127 -6.57 3.45 -8.60
C THR A 127 -6.41 2.73 -7.26
N VAL A 128 -5.23 2.15 -7.06
CA VAL A 128 -4.82 1.40 -5.88
C VAL A 128 -4.69 2.35 -4.70
N LEU A 129 -5.13 1.93 -3.51
CA LEU A 129 -5.11 2.77 -2.30
C LEU A 129 -5.90 4.08 -2.41
N TYR A 130 -6.92 4.10 -3.27
CA TYR A 130 -7.75 5.29 -3.45
C TYR A 130 -8.31 5.79 -2.11
N GLY A 131 -7.89 6.99 -1.69
CA GLY A 131 -8.39 7.63 -0.49
C GLY A 131 -7.93 7.00 0.83
N ALA A 132 -6.89 6.15 0.83
CA ALA A 132 -6.50 5.39 2.02
C ALA A 132 -6.08 6.29 3.20
N THR A 133 -6.46 5.97 4.44
CA THR A 133 -6.20 6.81 5.63
C THR A 133 -5.46 6.10 6.76
N ALA A 134 -5.13 4.82 6.62
CA ALA A 134 -4.11 4.14 7.43
C ALA A 134 -3.75 2.78 6.83
N GLY A 135 -2.71 2.12 7.34
CA GLY A 135 -2.35 0.74 7.01
C GLY A 135 -1.17 0.64 6.06
N ARG A 136 -0.81 -0.59 5.69
CA ARG A 136 0.39 -0.89 4.89
C ARG A 136 0.08 -1.79 3.70
N ALA A 137 0.70 -1.51 2.55
CA ALA A 137 0.51 -2.28 1.33
C ALA A 137 1.83 -2.58 0.60
N PHE A 138 2.04 -3.84 0.20
CA PHE A 138 3.29 -4.27 -0.42
C PHE A 138 3.04 -5.03 -1.73
N PHE A 139 3.65 -4.58 -2.82
CA PHE A 139 3.39 -5.09 -4.16
C PHE A 139 4.69 -5.51 -4.86
N ARG A 140 4.89 -6.82 -5.04
CA ARG A 140 6.03 -7.36 -5.81
C ARG A 140 5.67 -7.43 -7.29
N GLY A 141 5.67 -6.26 -7.91
CA GLY A 141 5.40 -6.06 -9.34
C GLY A 141 4.92 -4.64 -9.63
N LEU A 142 4.47 -4.44 -10.87
CA LEU A 142 3.99 -3.14 -11.35
C LEU A 142 2.52 -2.91 -10.97
N ALA A 143 2.21 -1.67 -10.62
CA ALA A 143 0.85 -1.18 -10.47
C ALA A 143 0.42 -0.33 -11.68
N GLY A 144 -0.90 -0.24 -11.88
CA GLY A 144 -1.50 0.56 -12.94
C GLY A 144 -1.40 2.06 -12.70
N GLU A 145 -2.29 2.77 -13.39
CA GLU A 145 -2.42 4.22 -13.29
C GLU A 145 -3.05 4.63 -11.96
N ARG A 146 -2.82 5.88 -11.56
CA ARG A 146 -3.40 6.47 -10.34
C ARG A 146 -3.12 5.67 -9.08
N PHE A 147 -1.94 5.06 -9.00
CA PHE A 147 -1.49 4.41 -7.78
C PHE A 147 -1.41 5.43 -6.62
N ALA A 148 -1.98 5.09 -5.46
CA ALA A 148 -2.05 5.94 -4.28
C ALA A 148 -2.74 7.30 -4.51
N VAL A 149 -3.69 7.36 -5.45
CA VAL A 149 -4.49 8.57 -5.67
C VAL A 149 -5.28 8.93 -4.40
N ARG A 150 -5.19 10.19 -3.97
CA ARG A 150 -5.80 10.68 -2.72
C ARG A 150 -5.39 9.92 -1.45
N ASN A 151 -4.24 9.22 -1.46
CA ASN A 151 -3.72 8.62 -0.24
C ASN A 151 -3.53 9.72 0.83
N SER A 152 -4.05 9.45 2.02
CA SER A 152 -4.14 10.38 3.15
C SER A 152 -3.48 9.80 4.41
N GLY A 153 -2.88 8.60 4.36
CA GLY A 153 -2.27 8.02 5.56
C GLY A 153 -1.67 6.61 5.42
N ALA A 154 -1.87 5.91 4.32
CA ALA A 154 -1.29 4.57 4.15
C ALA A 154 0.19 4.61 3.73
N CYS A 155 0.94 3.59 4.16
CA CYS A 155 2.29 3.35 3.69
C CYS A 155 2.29 2.25 2.61
N ALA A 156 3.04 2.44 1.52
CA ALA A 156 3.08 1.47 0.44
C ALA A 156 4.47 1.31 -0.19
N VAL A 157 4.79 0.10 -0.63
CA VAL A 157 5.99 -0.19 -1.43
C VAL A 157 5.61 -0.98 -2.68
N VAL A 158 6.01 -0.50 -3.85
CA VAL A 158 5.67 -1.05 -5.18
C VAL A 158 6.88 -1.04 -6.10
N GLU A 159 6.98 -1.99 -7.05
CA GLU A 159 8.14 -2.13 -7.95
C GLU A 159 8.05 -1.29 -9.24
N GLY A 160 6.98 -0.52 -9.41
CA GLY A 160 6.78 0.45 -10.48
C GLY A 160 5.31 0.83 -10.62
N VAL A 161 5.04 1.99 -11.22
CA VAL A 161 3.68 2.54 -11.33
C VAL A 161 3.44 3.13 -12.71
N GLY A 162 2.18 3.13 -13.15
CA GLY A 162 1.73 3.83 -14.34
C GLY A 162 1.66 5.36 -14.18
N ASP A 163 0.91 6.00 -15.06
CA ASP A 163 0.70 7.45 -15.05
C ASP A 163 -0.09 7.90 -13.80
N HIS A 164 0.10 9.16 -13.39
CA HIS A 164 -0.64 9.80 -12.28
C HIS A 164 -0.42 9.15 -10.91
N GLY A 165 0.76 8.55 -10.67
CA GLY A 165 1.11 8.05 -9.34
C GLY A 165 1.11 9.16 -8.29
N CYS A 166 0.57 8.88 -7.10
CA CYS A 166 0.43 9.80 -5.96
C CYS A 166 -0.37 11.08 -6.26
N GLU A 167 -1.24 11.06 -7.28
CA GLU A 167 -2.11 12.19 -7.62
C GLU A 167 -3.02 12.56 -6.42
N TYR A 168 -3.09 13.84 -6.08
CA TYR A 168 -3.88 14.36 -4.94
C TYR A 168 -3.57 13.73 -3.57
N MET A 169 -2.39 13.13 -3.39
CA MET A 169 -1.97 12.57 -2.10
C MET A 169 -1.80 13.70 -1.06
N THR A 170 -2.36 13.48 0.13
CA THR A 170 -2.42 14.43 1.25
C THR A 170 -1.76 13.88 2.52
N GLY A 171 -1.33 12.62 2.51
CA GLY A 171 -0.65 11.97 3.64
C GLY A 171 -0.21 10.54 3.31
N GLY A 172 0.57 9.93 4.20
CA GLY A 172 1.12 8.59 3.99
C GLY A 172 2.50 8.59 3.33
N ARG A 173 3.08 7.38 3.17
CA ARG A 173 4.46 7.16 2.69
C ARG A 173 4.43 6.21 1.50
N VAL A 174 4.98 6.59 0.36
CA VAL A 174 4.99 5.71 -0.83
C VAL A 174 6.41 5.51 -1.34
N VAL A 175 6.86 4.26 -1.43
CA VAL A 175 8.16 3.91 -2.03
C VAL A 175 7.93 3.21 -3.37
N VAL A 176 8.53 3.74 -4.44
CA VAL A 176 8.49 3.16 -5.78
C VAL A 176 9.90 2.68 -6.15
N LEU A 177 10.09 1.37 -6.33
CA LEU A 177 11.37 0.72 -6.60
C LEU A 177 11.73 0.60 -8.10
N GLY A 178 10.97 1.25 -8.96
CA GLY A 178 11.16 1.16 -10.41
C GLY A 178 10.57 2.34 -11.16
N ARG A 179 10.28 2.14 -12.45
CA ARG A 179 9.83 3.22 -13.33
C ARG A 179 8.45 3.73 -12.90
N THR A 180 8.28 5.04 -13.00
CA THR A 180 7.00 5.73 -12.90
C THR A 180 6.47 6.09 -14.29
N GLY A 181 5.16 6.30 -14.39
CA GLY A 181 4.54 7.00 -15.52
C GLY A 181 4.62 8.52 -15.38
N ARG A 182 3.92 9.21 -16.28
CA ARG A 182 3.88 10.68 -16.37
C ARG A 182 2.99 11.31 -15.29
N ASN A 183 3.16 12.61 -15.09
CA ASN A 183 2.34 13.44 -14.21
C ASN A 183 2.27 12.90 -12.77
N PHE A 184 3.37 12.30 -12.30
CA PHE A 184 3.49 11.83 -10.93
C PHE A 184 3.38 13.02 -9.95
N ALA A 185 2.72 12.81 -8.82
CA ALA A 185 2.50 13.80 -7.75
C ALA A 185 1.69 15.05 -8.16
N ALA A 186 0.93 15.00 -9.26
CA ALA A 186 0.03 16.08 -9.62
C ALA A 186 -1.00 16.34 -8.50
N GLY A 187 -1.12 17.58 -8.05
CA GLY A 187 -2.00 17.95 -6.94
C GLY A 187 -1.61 17.36 -5.57
N MET A 188 -0.42 16.75 -5.43
CA MET A 188 0.05 16.20 -4.16
C MET A 188 0.37 17.35 -3.19
N SER A 189 -0.37 17.41 -2.08
CA SER A 189 -0.28 18.49 -1.09
C SER A 189 0.16 18.01 0.29
N GLY A 190 0.33 16.70 0.51
CA GLY A 190 0.85 16.15 1.76
C GLY A 190 1.32 14.70 1.66
N GLY A 191 2.06 14.26 2.68
CA GLY A 191 2.77 12.98 2.67
C GLY A 191 4.11 13.04 1.93
N ILE A 192 4.80 11.90 1.85
CA ILE A 192 6.13 11.80 1.23
C ILE A 192 6.15 10.60 0.28
N ALA A 193 6.71 10.77 -0.91
CA ALA A 193 7.02 9.66 -1.81
C ALA A 193 8.52 9.59 -2.07
N TYR A 194 9.06 8.37 -2.08
CA TYR A 194 10.45 8.08 -2.41
C TYR A 194 10.49 7.23 -3.68
N VAL A 195 11.13 7.76 -4.71
CA VAL A 195 11.24 7.09 -6.01
C VAL A 195 12.68 6.68 -6.24
N TYR A 196 12.90 5.38 -6.45
CA TYR A 196 14.18 4.86 -6.91
C TYR A 196 14.30 5.12 -8.42
N ASP A 197 14.98 6.19 -8.81
CA ASP A 197 15.09 6.66 -10.19
C ASP A 197 16.08 5.79 -11.00
N VAL A 198 15.59 4.62 -11.42
CA VAL A 198 16.36 3.58 -12.12
C VAL A 198 17.00 4.06 -13.43
N ASP A 199 16.38 5.01 -14.12
CA ASP A 199 16.80 5.52 -15.43
C ASP A 199 17.20 7.01 -15.42
N ARG A 200 17.29 7.64 -14.23
CA ARG A 200 17.66 9.06 -14.03
C ARG A 200 16.78 10.02 -14.84
N ARG A 201 15.50 9.68 -14.96
CA ARG A 201 14.51 10.41 -15.78
C ARG A 201 13.22 10.67 -15.01
N PHE A 202 13.24 10.55 -13.69
CA PHE A 202 12.04 10.73 -12.88
C PHE A 202 11.56 12.18 -12.91
N GLU A 203 12.48 13.16 -12.91
CA GLU A 203 12.16 14.59 -12.93
C GLU A 203 11.22 14.97 -14.08
N GLY A 204 11.52 14.54 -15.31
CA GLY A 204 10.65 14.80 -16.49
C GLY A 204 9.30 14.08 -16.47
N ARG A 205 9.05 13.22 -15.49
CA ARG A 205 7.77 12.52 -15.26
C ARG A 205 7.01 13.05 -14.06
N CYS A 206 7.63 13.87 -13.23
CA CYS A 206 7.02 14.46 -12.04
C CYS A 206 6.36 15.79 -12.39
N ASN A 207 5.17 16.02 -11.83
CA ASN A 207 4.54 17.32 -11.85
C ASN A 207 5.08 18.14 -10.68
N LEU A 208 5.81 19.23 -10.96
CA LEU A 208 6.51 20.05 -9.97
C LEU A 208 5.71 21.27 -9.51
N GLU A 209 4.43 21.35 -9.85
CA GLU A 209 3.57 22.50 -9.52
C GLU A 209 3.50 22.73 -8.01
N LEU A 210 3.35 21.67 -7.21
CA LEU A 210 3.21 21.75 -5.74
C LEU A 210 4.34 21.09 -4.94
N VAL A 211 5.19 20.31 -5.61
CA VAL A 211 6.22 19.50 -4.96
C VAL A 211 7.61 19.89 -5.42
N ASP A 212 8.59 19.70 -4.52
CA ASP A 212 10.01 19.74 -4.83
C ASP A 212 10.59 18.33 -4.82
N LEU A 213 11.67 18.16 -5.60
CA LEU A 213 12.47 16.95 -5.61
C LEU A 213 13.71 17.17 -4.74
N GLU A 214 13.90 16.33 -3.74
CA GLU A 214 14.96 16.46 -2.74
C GLU A 214 15.79 15.17 -2.65
N GLU A 215 17.02 15.30 -2.17
CA GLU A 215 17.81 14.16 -1.73
C GLU A 215 17.28 13.63 -0.39
N LEU A 216 17.59 12.37 -0.06
CA LEU A 216 17.23 11.81 1.24
C LEU A 216 18.06 12.45 2.35
N CYS A 217 17.41 12.85 3.45
CA CYS A 217 18.11 13.10 4.71
C CYS A 217 18.31 11.78 5.48
N THR A 218 19.02 11.84 6.62
CA THR A 218 19.29 10.65 7.44
C THR A 218 18.01 9.94 7.91
N ASP A 219 16.99 10.69 8.31
CA ASP A 219 15.71 10.10 8.76
C ASP A 219 14.96 9.45 7.59
N ASP A 220 15.01 10.07 6.40
CA ASP A 220 14.44 9.50 5.18
C ASP A 220 15.15 8.19 4.82
N GLU A 221 16.48 8.12 4.97
CA GLU A 221 17.24 6.89 4.71
C GLU A 221 16.80 5.74 5.64
N VAL A 222 16.58 6.03 6.92
CA VAL A 222 16.07 5.04 7.88
C VAL A 222 14.67 4.58 7.50
N GLU A 223 13.75 5.51 7.23
CA GLU A 223 12.36 5.21 6.87
C GLU A 223 12.27 4.35 5.60
N VAL A 224 13.02 4.72 4.54
CA VAL A 224 13.05 3.93 3.31
C VAL A 224 13.61 2.55 3.57
N ARG A 225 14.72 2.41 4.31
CA ARG A 225 15.31 1.10 4.60
C ARG A 225 14.38 0.18 5.39
N ASP A 226 13.61 0.73 6.33
CA ASP A 226 12.63 -0.02 7.11
C ASP A 226 11.48 -0.50 6.22
N LEU A 227 10.92 0.39 5.39
CA LEU A 227 9.87 0.03 4.43
C LEU A 227 10.34 -1.02 3.42
N LEU A 228 11.58 -0.91 2.92
CA LEU A 228 12.17 -1.91 2.05
C LEU A 228 12.41 -3.24 2.75
N SER A 229 12.85 -3.22 4.01
CA SER A 229 13.07 -4.44 4.79
C SER A 229 11.75 -5.17 5.05
N GLU A 230 10.68 -4.43 5.40
CA GLU A 230 9.34 -4.99 5.53
C GLU A 230 8.82 -5.53 4.19
N HIS A 231 9.03 -4.79 3.09
CA HIS A 231 8.68 -5.24 1.76
C HIS A 231 9.37 -6.56 1.41
N VAL A 232 10.66 -6.71 1.72
CA VAL A 232 11.40 -7.97 1.54
C VAL A 232 10.81 -9.09 2.39
N ALA A 233 10.52 -8.83 3.66
CA ALA A 233 9.98 -9.84 4.57
C ALA A 233 8.62 -10.37 4.11
N ARG A 234 7.76 -9.48 3.59
CA ARG A 234 6.40 -9.85 3.16
C ARG A 234 6.33 -10.42 1.74
N THR A 235 7.17 -9.95 0.83
CA THR A 235 7.06 -10.30 -0.59
C THR A 235 8.16 -11.24 -1.11
N GLY A 236 9.31 -11.27 -0.43
CA GLY A 236 10.53 -11.88 -0.95
C GLY A 236 11.14 -11.13 -2.15
N SER A 237 10.84 -9.83 -2.32
CA SER A 237 11.33 -9.02 -3.45
C SER A 237 12.87 -9.06 -3.55
N LEU A 238 13.35 -9.47 -4.72
CA LEU A 238 14.78 -9.41 -5.06
C LEU A 238 15.21 -7.98 -5.38
N VAL A 239 14.32 -7.14 -5.91
CA VAL A 239 14.61 -5.73 -6.19
C VAL A 239 14.95 -5.00 -4.90
N ALA A 240 14.07 -5.07 -3.90
CA ALA A 240 14.30 -4.44 -2.61
C ALA A 240 15.54 -5.01 -1.90
N ARG A 241 15.77 -6.33 -1.96
CA ARG A 241 17.00 -6.95 -1.43
C ARG A 241 18.26 -6.39 -2.09
N ASN A 242 18.26 -6.24 -3.40
CA ASN A 242 19.41 -5.73 -4.14
C ASN A 242 19.65 -4.24 -3.85
N VAL A 243 18.59 -3.44 -3.73
CA VAL A 243 18.67 -2.03 -3.32
C VAL A 243 19.29 -1.92 -1.93
N LEU A 244 18.77 -2.66 -0.94
CA LEU A 244 19.32 -2.69 0.42
C LEU A 244 20.79 -3.15 0.44
N ALA A 245 21.11 -4.22 -0.30
CA ALA A 245 22.47 -4.76 -0.34
C ALA A 245 23.49 -3.81 -1.01
N SER A 246 23.03 -2.85 -1.81
CA SER A 246 23.86 -1.87 -2.51
C SER A 246 23.65 -0.44 -2.01
N TRP A 247 23.02 -0.27 -0.84
CA TRP A 247 22.67 1.02 -0.26
C TRP A 247 23.84 2.02 -0.28
N GLU A 248 24.92 1.66 0.42
CA GLU A 248 26.16 2.46 0.50
C GLU A 248 26.95 2.50 -0.82
N ARG A 249 26.73 1.54 -1.72
CA ARG A 249 27.41 1.49 -3.03
C ARG A 249 26.72 2.33 -4.10
N GLY A 250 25.81 3.24 -3.70
CA GLY A 250 25.20 4.23 -4.57
C GLY A 250 23.71 4.02 -4.83
N ALA A 251 23.06 3.01 -4.24
CA ALA A 251 21.61 2.91 -4.36
C ALA A 251 20.90 4.07 -3.63
N ARG A 252 21.44 4.54 -2.49
CA ARG A 252 20.87 5.70 -1.78
C ARG A 252 20.79 6.96 -2.65
N ALA A 253 21.83 7.23 -3.45
CA ALA A 253 21.93 8.40 -4.32
C ALA A 253 21.03 8.33 -5.58
N ARG A 254 20.31 7.22 -5.76
CA ARG A 254 19.28 7.07 -6.82
C ARG A 254 17.87 7.33 -6.29
N PHE A 255 17.69 7.46 -4.98
CA PHE A 255 16.40 7.86 -4.45
C PHE A 255 16.18 9.35 -4.62
N VAL A 256 14.97 9.69 -5.03
CA VAL A 256 14.45 11.05 -5.08
C VAL A 256 13.28 11.12 -4.11
N LYS A 257 13.33 12.06 -3.17
CA LYS A 257 12.22 12.40 -2.30
C LYS A 257 11.32 13.41 -3.02
N VAL A 258 10.03 13.12 -3.06
CA VAL A 258 8.99 14.02 -3.56
C VAL A 258 8.32 14.65 -2.34
N MET A 259 8.52 15.96 -2.17
CA MET A 259 8.11 16.69 -0.98
C MET A 259 7.18 17.85 -1.34
N PRO A 260 5.90 17.83 -0.92
CA PRO A 260 5.01 18.98 -1.11
C PRO A 260 5.47 20.19 -0.30
N ARG A 261 5.52 21.36 -0.93
CA ARG A 261 6.09 22.59 -0.33
C ARG A 261 5.34 23.03 0.93
N ASP A 262 4.02 23.04 0.87
CA ASP A 262 3.20 23.48 2.00
C ASP A 262 3.21 22.45 3.14
N TYR A 263 3.28 21.16 2.81
CA TYR A 263 3.49 20.12 3.82
C TYR A 263 4.82 20.27 4.53
N LYS A 264 5.90 20.57 3.80
CA LYS A 264 7.23 20.83 4.37
C LYS A 264 7.20 22.02 5.34
N ARG A 265 6.53 23.10 4.95
CA ARG A 265 6.34 24.28 5.83
C ARG A 265 5.56 23.93 7.09
N ALA A 266 4.49 23.15 6.97
CA ALA A 266 3.70 22.71 8.12
C ALA A 266 4.52 21.86 9.09
N LEU A 267 5.31 20.89 8.59
CA LEU A 267 6.18 20.07 9.45
C LEU A 267 7.24 20.91 10.16
N ALA A 268 7.85 21.88 9.47
CA ALA A 268 8.83 22.77 10.09
C ALA A 268 8.22 23.64 11.20
N ALA A 269 7.00 24.14 10.99
CA ALA A 269 6.29 24.92 12.01
C ALA A 269 5.93 24.07 13.24
N VAL A 270 5.52 22.82 13.05
CA VAL A 270 5.25 21.86 14.16
C VAL A 270 6.53 21.58 14.95
N ALA A 271 7.63 21.27 14.27
CA ALA A 271 8.92 21.00 14.92
C ALA A 271 9.44 22.21 15.71
N GLN A 272 9.26 23.43 15.19
CA GLN A 272 9.61 24.66 15.91
C GLN A 272 8.74 24.89 17.14
N ALA A 273 7.44 24.60 17.06
CA ALA A 273 6.53 24.71 18.18
C ALA A 273 6.85 23.68 19.28
N GLU A 274 7.17 22.44 18.92
CA GLU A 274 7.58 21.39 19.87
C GLU A 274 8.88 21.76 20.59
N ALA A 275 9.90 22.20 19.86
CA ALA A 275 11.17 22.64 20.44
C ALA A 275 11.03 23.85 21.39
N ALA A 276 10.04 24.73 21.14
CA ALA A 276 9.76 25.87 22.00
C ALA A 276 9.00 25.49 23.28
N VAL A 277 8.31 24.36 23.31
CA VAL A 277 7.61 23.83 24.51
C VAL A 277 8.57 23.07 25.41
N GLU A 278 9.62 22.47 24.85
CA GLU A 278 10.65 21.72 25.60
C GLU A 278 11.76 22.61 26.21
N ALA A 279 11.83 23.89 25.83
CA ALA A 279 12.84 24.87 26.30
C ALA A 279 12.33 25.71 27.48
#